data_AF-A0A956FWP8-F1
#
_entry.id   AF-A0A956FWP8-F1
#
_cell.length_a   1.000
_cell.length_b   1.000
_cell.length_c   1.000
_cell.angle_alpha   90.00
_cell.angle_beta   90.00
_cell.angle_gamma   90.00
#
_symmetry.space_group_name_H-M   'P 1'
#
loop_
_entity.id
_entity.type
_entity.pdbx_description
1 polymer ?
#
loop_
_entity_poly.entity_id
_entity_poly.type
_entity_poly.pdbx_seq_one_letter_code
_entity_poly.pdbx_strand_id
1 'polypeptide(L)'
;MPRRWTALVFALIFGSLASAVGGCDDDPCETLCERERAQGCAVLTYVQLPCEEQCRGVRELAEGSGCVAELEAYYACAVDQDEVCGEAFIEACAAENQAYAACRTVAE
;
A
#
# COMPACT_ATOMS: atom_id res chain seq x y z
N MET A 1 -45.58 -24.36 -21.95
CA MET A 1 -44.74 -23.35 -22.67
C MET A 1 -45.46 -22.01 -22.57
N PRO A 2 -44.82 -20.85 -22.28
CA PRO A 2 -43.39 -20.50 -22.35
C PRO A 2 -42.75 -20.28 -20.95
N ARG A 3 -41.55 -20.83 -20.71
CA ARG A 3 -40.22 -20.15 -20.69
C ARG A 3 -40.14 -18.93 -19.74
N ARG A 4 -39.75 -19.19 -18.49
CA ARG A 4 -39.10 -18.21 -17.60
C ARG A 4 -37.65 -18.66 -17.38
N TRP A 5 -36.78 -18.24 -18.30
CA TRP A 5 -35.33 -18.27 -18.14
C TRP A 5 -34.92 -16.84 -17.76
N THR A 6 -34.60 -16.63 -16.48
CA THR A 6 -34.07 -15.40 -15.89
C THR A 6 -33.19 -15.90 -14.74
N ALA A 7 -31.88 -15.71 -14.67
CA ALA A 7 -30.97 -14.95 -15.48
C ALA A 7 -29.63 -15.69 -15.50
N LEU A 8 -29.00 -15.79 -16.66
CA LEU A 8 -27.59 -16.11 -16.75
C LEU A 8 -26.78 -14.97 -16.12
N VAL A 9 -25.87 -15.33 -15.22
CA VAL A 9 -24.45 -14.94 -15.21
C VAL A 9 -24.13 -13.61 -15.86
N PHE A 10 -23.69 -12.60 -15.10
CA PHE A 10 -22.67 -11.61 -15.51
C PHE A 10 -22.41 -10.61 -14.38
N ALA A 11 -21.34 -10.81 -13.61
CA ALA A 11 -20.55 -9.75 -12.96
C ALA A 11 -19.25 -10.33 -12.40
N LEU A 12 -18.57 -11.15 -13.22
CA LEU A 12 -17.14 -11.37 -13.07
C LEU A 12 -16.46 -10.34 -13.97
N ILE A 13 -15.49 -9.63 -13.39
CA ILE A 13 -14.36 -9.03 -14.08
C ILE A 13 -14.73 -7.84 -14.98
N PHE A 14 -14.79 -6.65 -14.36
CA PHE A 14 -14.29 -5.45 -15.03
C PHE A 14 -12.77 -5.43 -14.89
N GLY A 15 -12.12 -6.16 -15.80
CA GLY A 15 -10.80 -5.77 -16.25
C GLY A 15 -10.98 -4.59 -17.19
N SER A 16 -10.30 -3.47 -16.94
CA SER A 16 -10.16 -2.38 -17.89
C SER A 16 -8.99 -1.49 -17.49
N LEU A 17 -7.89 -1.68 -18.24
CA LEU A 17 -6.77 -0.77 -18.49
C LEU A 17 -5.87 -0.47 -17.26
N ALA A 18 -4.71 -1.11 -17.11
CA ALA A 18 -3.57 -0.95 -18.02
C ALA A 18 -3.45 0.48 -18.55
N SER A 19 -3.39 1.45 -17.63
CA SER A 19 -2.68 2.69 -17.87
C SER A 19 -1.21 2.34 -18.05
N ALA A 20 -0.82 2.04 -19.29
CA ALA A 20 0.55 2.23 -19.73
C ALA A 20 0.84 3.73 -19.74
N VAL A 21 1.01 4.32 -18.55
CA VAL A 21 1.79 5.53 -18.38
C VAL A 21 3.20 5.01 -18.12
N GLY A 22 4.03 4.98 -19.15
CA GLY A 22 5.45 4.76 -18.94
C GLY A 22 6.01 5.90 -18.10
N GLY A 23 6.49 5.59 -16.91
CA GLY A 23 7.20 6.51 -16.04
C GLY A 23 7.56 5.81 -14.73
N CYS A 24 8.72 5.14 -14.72
CA CYS A 24 9.44 4.59 -13.57
C CYS A 24 8.71 3.53 -12.72
N ASP A 25 9.40 2.42 -12.44
CA ASP A 25 9.12 1.56 -11.28
C ASP A 25 9.35 2.42 -10.02
N ASP A 26 8.45 3.34 -9.71
CA ASP A 26 8.50 4.09 -8.46
C ASP A 26 7.96 3.17 -7.37
N ASP A 27 8.84 2.72 -6.47
CA ASP A 27 8.45 1.93 -5.31
C ASP A 27 7.40 2.74 -4.51
N PRO A 28 6.23 2.16 -4.20
CA PRO A 28 5.15 2.89 -3.54
C PRO A 28 5.56 3.44 -2.17
N CYS A 29 6.57 2.83 -1.53
CA CYS A 29 7.19 3.39 -0.33
C CYS A 29 7.97 4.67 -0.63
N GLU A 30 8.76 4.70 -1.70
CA GLU A 30 9.56 5.88 -2.06
C GLU A 30 8.63 7.05 -2.42
N THR A 31 7.60 6.78 -3.22
CA THR A 31 6.57 7.78 -3.56
C THR A 31 5.90 8.35 -2.30
N LEU A 32 5.52 7.48 -1.36
CA LEU A 32 4.93 7.88 -0.09
C LEU A 32 5.91 8.73 0.75
N CYS A 33 7.17 8.29 0.85
CA CYS A 33 8.20 8.98 1.62
C CYS A 33 8.51 10.36 1.06
N GLU A 34 8.65 10.49 -0.25
CA GLU A 34 8.90 11.78 -0.90
C GLU A 34 7.70 12.72 -0.72
N ARG A 35 6.47 12.21 -0.84
CA ARG A 35 5.24 12.97 -0.59
C ARG A 35 5.18 13.50 0.84
N GLU A 36 5.32 12.62 1.82
CA GLU A 36 5.31 12.98 3.25
C GLU A 36 6.40 14.01 3.57
N ARG A 37 7.59 13.84 2.99
CA ARG A 37 8.71 14.78 3.17
C ARG A 37 8.44 16.14 2.54
N ALA A 38 7.86 16.18 1.35
CA ALA A 38 7.48 17.41 0.65
C ALA A 38 6.37 18.17 1.40
N GLN A 39 5.45 17.45 2.05
CA GLN A 39 4.37 18.02 2.85
C GLN A 39 4.81 18.38 4.28
N GLY A 40 6.01 17.99 4.72
CA GLY A 40 6.52 18.25 6.07
C GLY A 40 5.89 17.35 7.15
N CYS A 41 5.38 16.18 6.75
CA CYS A 41 4.70 15.23 7.61
C CYS A 41 5.69 14.44 8.48
N ALA A 42 5.32 14.19 9.74
CA ALA A 42 6.23 13.66 10.76
C ALA A 42 6.47 12.13 10.70
N VAL A 43 5.60 11.34 10.05
CA VAL A 43 5.59 9.88 10.29
C VAL A 43 6.73 9.12 9.62
N LEU A 44 7.17 9.52 8.43
CA LEU A 44 8.36 8.94 7.80
C LEU A 44 9.64 9.73 8.05
N THR A 45 9.53 10.95 8.61
CA THR A 45 10.66 11.89 8.77
C THR A 45 11.43 11.77 10.09
N TYR A 46 11.07 10.83 10.98
CA TYR A 46 11.88 10.53 12.18
C TYR A 46 13.29 10.03 11.84
N VAL A 47 13.47 9.53 10.62
CA VAL A 47 14.73 9.00 10.13
C VAL A 47 15.19 9.91 8.98
N GLN A 48 16.27 10.66 9.17
CA GLN A 48 16.83 11.57 8.13
C GLN A 48 17.52 10.82 6.97
N LEU A 49 17.19 9.55 6.75
CA LEU A 49 17.73 8.76 5.66
C LEU A 49 17.10 9.21 4.32
N PRO A 50 17.77 8.92 3.20
CA PRO A 50 17.12 8.93 1.88
C PRO A 50 15.92 7.98 1.86
N CYS A 51 14.85 8.34 1.13
CA CYS A 51 13.64 7.53 1.03
C CYS A 51 13.95 6.11 0.52
N GLU A 52 14.78 5.97 -0.51
CA GLU A 52 15.30 4.69 -1.00
C GLU A 52 15.90 3.82 0.11
N GLU A 53 16.74 4.39 0.98
CA GLU A 53 17.41 3.64 2.04
C GLU A 53 16.43 3.22 3.14
N GLN A 54 15.49 4.08 3.49
CA GLN A 54 14.42 3.75 4.44
C GLN A 54 13.52 2.64 3.89
N CYS A 55 13.09 2.75 2.64
CA CYS A 55 12.19 1.81 1.99
C CYS A 55 12.83 0.44 1.81
N ARG A 56 14.10 0.39 1.38
CA ARG A 56 14.89 -0.85 1.35
C ARG A 56 14.96 -1.51 2.72
N GLY A 57 15.27 -0.75 3.79
CA GLY A 57 15.35 -1.31 5.14
C GLY A 57 14.04 -1.90 5.64
N VAL A 58 12.91 -1.24 5.37
CA VAL A 58 11.57 -1.75 5.71
C VAL A 58 11.24 -3.00 4.89
N ARG A 59 11.59 -3.02 3.61
CA ARG A 59 11.38 -4.17 2.72
C ARG A 59 12.21 -5.38 3.13
N GLU A 60 13.50 -5.19 3.40
CA GLU A 60 14.38 -6.25 3.91
C GLU A 60 13.86 -6.85 5.23
N LEU A 61 13.33 -6.01 6.12
CA LEU A 61 12.70 -6.48 7.36
C LEU A 61 11.44 -7.30 7.08
N ALA A 62 10.58 -6.85 6.15
CA ALA A 62 9.38 -7.59 5.77
C ALA A 62 9.71 -8.91 5.06
N GLU A 63 10.74 -8.94 4.22
CA GLU A 63 11.25 -10.16 3.59
C GLU A 63 11.79 -11.14 4.63
N GLY A 64 12.61 -10.66 5.58
CA GLY A 64 13.14 -11.47 6.66
C GLY A 64 12.08 -12.05 7.61
N SER A 65 10.94 -11.37 7.74
CA SER A 65 9.79 -11.80 8.56
C SER A 65 8.70 -12.54 7.77
N GLY A 66 8.80 -12.62 6.44
CA GLY A 66 7.76 -13.22 5.60
C GLY A 66 6.48 -12.38 5.47
N CYS A 67 6.53 -11.09 5.81
CA CYS A 67 5.41 -10.16 5.90
C CYS A 67 5.31 -9.19 4.70
N VAL A 68 5.89 -9.56 3.56
CA VAL A 68 5.95 -8.70 2.36
C VAL A 68 4.56 -8.39 1.84
N ALA A 69 3.64 -9.36 1.86
CA ALA A 69 2.28 -9.16 1.35
C ALA A 69 1.50 -8.13 2.19
N GLU A 70 1.65 -8.18 3.51
CA GLU A 70 1.02 -7.23 4.43
C GLU A 70 1.65 -5.83 4.30
N LEU A 71 2.96 -5.75 4.06
CA LEU A 71 3.64 -4.48 3.77
C LEU A 71 3.14 -3.86 2.45
N GLU A 72 3.01 -4.65 1.39
CA GLU A 72 2.52 -4.19 0.10
C GLU A 72 1.06 -3.72 0.19
N ALA A 73 0.20 -4.44 0.94
CA ALA A 73 -1.18 -4.01 1.19
C ALA A 73 -1.24 -2.67 1.94
N TYR A 74 -0.36 -2.46 2.93
CA TYR A 74 -0.25 -1.20 3.65
C TYR A 74 0.17 -0.05 2.73
N TYR A 75 1.19 -0.24 1.89
CA TYR A 75 1.59 0.80 0.93
C TYR A 75 0.55 1.08 -0.15
N ALA A 76 -0.15 0.06 -0.64
CA ALA A 76 -1.24 0.25 -1.60
C ALA A 76 -2.33 1.15 -1.01
N CYS A 77 -2.72 0.93 0.25
CA CYS A 77 -3.65 1.83 0.93
C CYS A 77 -3.06 3.24 1.08
N ALA A 78 -1.77 3.38 1.41
CA ALA A 78 -1.10 4.66 1.58
C ALA A 78 -1.07 5.57 0.37
N VAL A 79 -0.83 4.97 -0.79
CA VAL A 79 -0.77 5.70 -2.05
C VAL A 79 -2.13 6.32 -2.35
N ASP A 80 -3.22 5.62 -2.03
CA ASP A 80 -4.60 6.08 -2.24
C ASP A 80 -5.06 7.19 -1.26
N GLN A 81 -4.31 7.48 -0.20
CA GLN A 81 -4.62 8.55 0.78
C GLN A 81 -3.81 9.83 0.50
N ASP A 82 -4.01 10.47 -0.66
CA ASP A 82 -3.17 11.60 -1.13
C ASP A 82 -3.26 12.89 -0.29
N GLU A 83 -4.40 13.11 0.39
CA GLU A 83 -4.66 14.27 1.25
C GLU A 83 -4.31 14.05 2.74
N VAL A 84 -3.90 12.83 3.11
CA VAL A 84 -3.71 12.44 4.51
C VAL A 84 -2.23 12.32 4.83
N CYS A 85 -1.83 12.94 5.95
CA CYS A 85 -0.44 13.16 6.33
C CYS A 85 -0.17 12.61 7.73
N GLY A 86 1.03 12.06 7.95
CA GLY A 86 1.47 11.72 9.30
C GLY A 86 0.62 10.63 9.97
N GLU A 87 0.27 10.82 11.25
CA GLU A 87 -0.45 9.79 12.03
C GLU A 87 -1.87 9.53 11.48
N ALA A 88 -2.44 10.50 10.76
CA ALA A 88 -3.74 10.33 10.11
C ALA A 88 -3.70 9.26 9.01
N PHE A 89 -2.53 9.00 8.40
CA PHE A 89 -2.36 7.92 7.44
C PHE A 89 -2.50 6.54 8.13
N ILE A 90 -1.95 6.41 9.33
CA ILE A 90 -2.08 5.19 10.15
C ILE A 90 -3.56 4.92 10.47
N GLU A 91 -4.34 5.97 10.72
CA GLU A 91 -5.78 5.83 10.96
C GLU A 91 -6.56 5.50 9.67
N ALA A 92 -6.22 6.15 8.55
CA ALA A 92 -6.87 5.92 7.26
C ALA A 92 -6.67 4.48 6.75
N CYS A 93 -5.49 3.90 7.02
CA CYS A 93 -5.11 2.54 6.63
C CYS A 93 -4.93 1.64 7.86
N ALA A 94 -5.78 1.81 8.86
CA ALA A 94 -5.66 1.14 10.15
C ALA A 94 -5.74 -0.38 10.04
N ALA A 95 -6.53 -0.92 9.09
CA ALA A 95 -6.68 -2.37 8.91
C ALA A 95 -5.38 -2.98 8.37
N GLU A 96 -4.81 -2.37 7.34
CA GLU A 96 -3.58 -2.82 6.68
C GLU A 96 -2.37 -2.62 7.60
N ASN A 97 -2.31 -1.49 8.32
CA ASN A 97 -1.26 -1.25 9.30
C ASN A 97 -1.31 -2.28 10.44
N GLN A 98 -2.50 -2.62 10.94
CA GLN A 98 -2.66 -3.67 11.96
C GLN A 98 -2.28 -5.06 11.42
N ALA A 99 -2.63 -5.39 10.18
CA ALA A 99 -2.22 -6.65 9.56
C ALA A 99 -0.70 -6.77 9.46
N TYR A 100 -0.03 -5.70 9.01
CA TYR A 100 1.43 -5.66 8.93
C TYR A 100 2.09 -5.70 10.31
N ALA A 101 1.57 -4.95 11.29
CA ALA A 101 2.06 -4.99 12.66
C ALA A 101 1.91 -6.39 13.27
N ALA A 102 0.74 -7.02 13.11
CA ALA A 102 0.48 -8.37 13.61
C ALA A 102 1.42 -9.40 12.97
N CYS A 103 1.64 -9.32 11.66
CA CYS A 103 2.55 -10.23 10.97
C CYS A 103 3.97 -10.12 11.53
N ARG A 104 4.49 -8.89 11.70
CA ARG A 104 5.84 -8.68 12.24
C ARG A 104 6.00 -9.19 13.66
N THR A 105 4.99 -9.05 14.52
CA THR A 105 5.05 -9.58 15.90
C THR A 105 5.02 -11.11 16.00
N VAL A 106 4.56 -11.81 14.95
CA VAL A 106 4.53 -13.28 14.90
C VAL A 106 5.87 -13.84 14.37
N ALA A 107 6.64 -13.03 13.65
CA ALA A 107 7.92 -13.41 13.07
C ALA A 107 9.12 -13.24 14.04
N GLU A 108 8.93 -12.56 15.17
CA GLU A 108 9.94 -12.34 16.23
C GLU A 108 10.05 -13.49 17.24
#